data_AF-I1PK09-F1
#
_entry.id   AF-I1PK09-F1
#
_cell.length_a   1.000
_cell.length_b   1.000
_cell.length_c   1.000
_cell.angle_alpha   90.00
_cell.angle_beta   90.00
_cell.angle_gamma   90.00
#
_symmetry.space_group_name_H-M   'P 1'
#
loop_
_entity.id
_entity.type
_entity.pdbx_description
1 polymer ?
#
loop_
_entity_poly.entity_id
_entity_poly.type
_entity_poly.pdbx_seq_one_letter_code
_entity_poly.pdbx_strand_id
1 'polypeptide(L)'
;GLKEKVLQSDISENDAEKQVLDFIRKYIGSATPLIAGNSVYMDLLFLKKYMPHLAAIFSHVIVDVSSISALCSRWFPKERKHAPRKEKNHRAMDDIRESIKELQYYKENIFKSRKSK
;
A
#
# COMPACT_ATOMS: atom_id res chain seq x y z
N GLY A 1 6.09 -7.79 20.47
CA GLY A 1 6.38 -8.57 19.25
C GLY A 1 7.28 -7.84 18.26
N LEU A 2 6.92 -6.62 17.82
CA LEU A 2 7.76 -5.84 16.90
C LEU A 2 8.93 -5.15 17.61
N LYS A 3 8.69 -4.55 18.79
CA LYS A 3 9.71 -3.84 19.58
C LYS A 3 10.95 -4.70 19.83
N GLU A 4 10.76 -5.94 20.26
CA GLU A 4 11.84 -6.87 20.55
C GLU A 4 12.64 -7.21 19.28
N LYS A 5 11.95 -7.39 18.15
CA LYS A 5 12.59 -7.63 16.84
C LYS A 5 13.40 -6.44 16.36
N VAL A 6 12.96 -5.21 16.65
CA VAL A 6 13.70 -3.98 16.31
C VAL A 6 14.97 -3.89 17.15
N LEU A 7 14.90 -4.17 18.46
CA LEU A 7 16.08 -4.16 19.33
C LEU A 7 17.11 -5.25 18.98
N GLN A 8 16.67 -6.35 18.38
CA GLN A 8 17.49 -7.46 17.92
C GLN A 8 17.92 -7.34 16.45
N SER A 9 17.52 -6.28 15.75
CA SER A 9 17.78 -6.15 14.32
C SER A 9 19.15 -5.55 14.07
N ASP A 10 19.95 -6.24 13.26
CA ASP A 10 21.23 -5.73 12.74
C ASP A 10 21.06 -5.06 11.36
N ILE A 11 19.83 -4.75 10.95
CA ILE A 11 19.52 -4.14 9.66
C ILE A 11 19.38 -2.63 9.85
N SER A 12 20.29 -1.86 9.23
CA SER A 12 20.17 -0.40 9.21
C SER A 12 19.07 0.08 8.25
N GLU A 13 18.66 1.34 8.37
CA GLU A 13 17.72 1.98 7.44
C GLU A 13 18.24 1.92 5.98
N ASN A 14 19.55 2.11 5.77
CA ASN A 14 20.18 2.04 4.45
C ASN A 14 20.21 0.62 3.89
N ASP A 15 20.46 -0.39 4.74
CA ASP A 15 20.40 -1.80 4.32
C ASP A 15 18.99 -2.21 3.92
N ALA A 16 17.98 -1.75 4.68
CA ALA A 16 16.58 -1.96 4.37
C ALA A 16 16.19 -1.28 3.05
N GLU A 17 16.57 -0.01 2.86
CA GLU A 17 16.32 0.73 1.61
C GLU A 17 16.88 -0.01 0.40
N LYS A 18 18.14 -0.45 0.48
CA LYS A 18 18.81 -1.20 -0.59
C LYS A 18 18.12 -2.52 -0.90
N GLN A 19 17.78 -3.31 0.13
CA GLN A 19 17.09 -4.60 -0.05
C GLN A 19 15.74 -4.43 -0.73
N VAL A 20 14.97 -3.40 -0.37
CA VAL A 20 13.67 -3.10 -0.98
C VAL A 20 13.84 -2.62 -2.42
N LEU A 21 14.81 -1.74 -2.69
CA LEU A 21 15.13 -1.29 -4.06
C LEU A 21 15.49 -2.46 -4.97
N ASP A 22 16.39 -3.34 -4.50
CA ASP A 22 16.83 -4.51 -5.26
C ASP A 22 15.68 -5.50 -5.48
N PHE A 23 14.75 -5.62 -4.54
CA PHE A 23 13.53 -6.39 -4.71
C PHE A 23 12.64 -5.77 -5.79
N ILE A 24 12.31 -4.48 -5.70
CA ILE A 24 11.39 -3.80 -6.62
C ILE A 24 11.93 -3.85 -8.06
N ARG A 25 13.23 -3.60 -8.26
CA ARG A 25 13.89 -3.61 -9.58
C ARG A 25 13.70 -4.92 -10.35
N LYS A 26 13.53 -6.05 -9.65
CA LYS A 26 13.26 -7.36 -10.28
C LYS A 26 11.88 -7.45 -10.93
N TYR A 27 10.92 -6.61 -10.52
CA TYR A 27 9.52 -6.70 -10.95
C TYR A 27 9.03 -5.53 -11.83
N ILE A 28 9.66 -4.36 -11.76
CA ILE A 28 9.15 -3.15 -12.44
C ILE A 28 9.61 -2.99 -13.89
N GLY A 29 10.66 -3.69 -14.31
CA GLY A 29 11.24 -3.52 -15.65
C GLY A 29 11.65 -2.06 -15.90
N SER A 30 11.19 -1.47 -17.01
CA SER A 30 11.43 -0.07 -17.38
C SER A 30 10.34 0.90 -16.90
N ALA A 31 9.31 0.43 -16.20
CA ALA A 31 8.19 1.26 -15.78
C ALA A 31 8.51 2.06 -14.52
N THR A 32 7.93 3.26 -14.40
CA THR A 32 7.90 4.01 -13.14
C THR A 32 6.79 3.45 -12.24
N PRO A 33 7.11 2.81 -11.10
CA PRO A 33 6.09 2.25 -10.22
C PRO A 33 5.26 3.34 -9.53
N LEU A 34 4.01 2.99 -9.20
CA LEU A 34 3.17 3.77 -8.29
C LEU A 34 3.24 3.14 -6.90
N ILE A 35 3.35 3.96 -5.85
CA ILE A 35 3.18 3.49 -4.48
C ILE A 35 1.69 3.30 -4.19
N ALA A 36 1.34 2.19 -3.52
CA ALA A 36 -0.05 1.80 -3.27
C ALA A 36 -0.24 1.27 -1.85
N GLY A 37 -1.39 1.57 -1.25
CA GLY A 37 -1.73 1.12 0.11
C GLY A 37 -2.87 1.94 0.72
N ASN A 38 -3.23 1.65 1.96
CA ASN A 38 -4.17 2.48 2.70
C ASN A 38 -3.44 3.64 3.37
N SER A 39 -3.89 4.88 3.11
CA SER A 39 -3.31 6.09 3.69
C SER A 39 -1.81 6.24 3.34
N VAL A 40 -1.42 5.67 2.19
CA VAL A 40 -0.03 5.44 1.77
C VAL A 40 0.76 6.74 1.57
N TYR A 41 0.07 7.88 1.49
CA TYR A 41 0.71 9.19 1.51
C TYR A 41 1.59 9.38 2.75
N MET A 42 1.16 8.86 3.91
CA MET A 42 1.95 8.95 5.14
C MET A 42 3.24 8.13 5.03
N ASP A 43 3.16 6.89 4.54
CA ASP A 43 4.32 6.04 4.27
C ASP A 43 5.29 6.75 3.30
N LEU A 44 4.77 7.34 2.22
CA LEU A 44 5.59 8.07 1.24
C LEU A 44 6.32 9.26 1.88
N LEU A 45 5.70 9.99 2.82
CA LEU A 45 6.37 11.08 3.54
C LEU A 45 7.52 10.56 4.40
N PHE A 46 7.34 9.42 5.07
CA PHE A 46 8.42 8.78 5.81
C PHE A 46 9.55 8.32 4.88
N LEU A 47 9.22 7.68 3.76
CA LEU A 47 10.23 7.28 2.76
C LEU A 47 11.01 8.49 2.25
N LYS A 48 10.35 9.61 1.92
CA LYS A 48 11.05 10.83 1.46
C LYS A 48 12.09 11.34 2.45
N LYS A 49 11.88 11.14 3.75
CA LYS A 49 12.79 11.58 4.81
C LYS A 49 13.89 10.57 5.14
N TYR A 50 13.52 9.30 5.25
CA TYR A 50 14.39 8.24 5.81
C TYR A 50 14.95 7.28 4.75
N MET A 51 14.29 7.16 3.59
CA MET A 51 14.68 6.31 2.47
C MET A 51 14.48 7.06 1.12
N PRO A 52 15.24 8.14 0.89
CA PRO A 52 15.02 9.04 -0.23
C PRO A 52 15.31 8.41 -1.60
N HIS A 53 16.22 7.44 -1.71
CA HIS A 53 16.50 6.74 -2.97
C HIS A 53 15.35 5.83 -3.37
N LEU A 54 14.72 5.17 -2.40
CA LEU A 54 13.50 4.41 -2.59
C LEU A 54 12.31 5.32 -2.89
N ALA A 55 12.17 6.45 -2.20
CA ALA A 55 11.09 7.39 -2.52
C ALA A 55 11.19 7.93 -3.96
N ALA A 56 12.42 8.14 -4.47
CA ALA A 56 12.67 8.72 -5.78
C ALA A 56 12.26 7.85 -6.98
N ILE A 57 12.10 6.52 -6.79
CA ILE A 57 11.67 5.66 -7.91
C ILE A 57 10.16 5.75 -8.18
N PHE A 58 9.38 6.22 -7.20
CA PHE A 58 7.93 6.29 -7.32
C PHE A 58 7.49 7.59 -8.00
N SER A 59 6.40 7.51 -8.77
CA SER A 59 5.74 8.71 -9.28
C SER A 59 5.13 9.55 -8.14
N HIS A 60 4.87 10.83 -8.41
CA HIS A 60 4.06 11.69 -7.54
C HIS A 60 2.59 11.21 -7.46
N VAL A 61 2.14 10.44 -8.47
CA VAL A 61 0.83 9.79 -8.46
C VAL A 61 0.88 8.58 -7.52
N ILE A 62 -0.11 8.49 -6.64
CA ILE A 62 -0.24 7.41 -5.65
C ILE A 62 -1.58 6.68 -5.82
N VAL A 63 -1.63 5.42 -5.42
CA VAL A 63 -2.87 4.63 -5.35
C VAL A 63 -3.27 4.46 -3.89
N ASP A 64 -4.09 5.40 -3.39
CA ASP A 64 -4.55 5.39 -2.00
C ASP A 64 -5.92 4.71 -1.85
N VAL A 65 -5.93 3.51 -1.25
CA VAL A 65 -7.14 2.72 -0.99
C VAL A 65 -8.07 3.43 0.00
N SER A 66 -7.53 4.20 0.95
CA SER A 66 -8.33 4.95 1.92
C SER A 66 -9.14 6.05 1.25
N SER A 67 -8.63 6.65 0.17
CA SER A 67 -9.41 7.61 -0.64
C SER A 67 -10.65 6.95 -1.25
N ILE A 68 -10.49 5.75 -1.82
CA ILE A 68 -11.61 4.99 -2.38
C ILE A 68 -12.58 4.54 -1.29
N SER A 69 -12.08 4.09 -0.13
CA SER A 69 -12.89 3.73 1.03
C SER A 69 -13.73 4.90 1.54
N ALA A 70 -13.17 6.11 1.57
CA ALA A 70 -13.86 7.33 1.97
C ALA A 70 -15.00 7.72 0.99
N LEU A 71 -14.79 7.54 -0.32
CA LEU A 71 -15.82 7.73 -1.34
C LEU A 71 -16.91 6.66 -1.25
N CYS A 72 -16.51 5.38 -1.15
CA CYS A 72 -17.41 4.25 -0.95
C CYS A 72 -18.33 4.46 0.25
N SER A 73 -17.78 4.95 1.37
CA SER A 73 -18.58 5.20 2.58
C SER A 73 -19.67 6.26 2.40
N ARG A 74 -19.47 7.23 1.48
CA ARG A 74 -20.43 8.33 1.22
C ARG A 74 -21.40 8.01 0.10
N TRP A 75 -20.91 7.41 -0.97
CA TRP A 75 -21.68 7.19 -2.19
C TRP A 75 -22.30 5.79 -2.27
N PHE A 76 -21.71 4.81 -1.58
CA PHE A 76 -22.06 3.39 -1.64
C PHE A 76 -22.12 2.78 -0.22
N PRO A 77 -22.97 3.30 0.69
CA PRO A 77 -22.97 2.90 2.10
C PRO A 77 -23.38 1.43 2.30
N LYS A 78 -24.11 0.83 1.36
CA LYS A 78 -24.46 -0.61 1.42
C LYS A 78 -23.23 -1.46 1.12
N GLU A 79 -22.50 -1.13 0.08
CA GLU A 79 -21.28 -1.80 -0.37
C GLU A 79 -20.19 -1.62 0.70
N ARG A 80 -20.11 -0.45 1.34
CA ARG A 80 -19.16 -0.22 2.43
C ARG A 80 -19.36 -1.17 3.62
N LYS A 81 -20.60 -1.55 3.94
CA LYS A 81 -20.90 -2.49 5.03
C LYS A 81 -20.43 -3.92 4.75
N HIS A 82 -20.36 -4.28 3.46
CA HIS A 82 -19.91 -5.60 3.02
C HIS A 82 -18.40 -5.64 2.69
N ALA A 83 -17.72 -4.50 2.74
CA ALA A 83 -16.28 -4.43 2.52
C ALA A 83 -15.53 -5.30 3.55
N PRO A 84 -14.44 -5.99 3.15
CA PRO A 84 -13.64 -6.83 4.05
C PRO A 84 -13.22 -6.07 5.30
N ARG A 85 -13.36 -6.71 6.47
CA ARG A 85 -12.84 -6.18 7.72
C ARG A 85 -11.34 -6.46 7.80
N LYS A 86 -10.59 -5.47 8.25
CA LYS A 86 -9.17 -5.62 8.58
C LYS A 86 -9.04 -6.35 9.91
N GLU A 87 -8.27 -7.43 9.95
CA GLU A 87 -7.94 -8.16 11.17
C GLU A 87 -6.94 -7.38 12.01
N LYS A 88 -6.17 -6.47 11.38
CA LYS A 88 -5.17 -5.60 12.04
C LYS A 88 -4.15 -6.40 12.85
N ASN A 89 -3.57 -7.43 12.23
CA ASN A 89 -2.52 -8.24 12.86
C ASN A 89 -1.19 -7.45 13.09
N HIS A 90 -1.17 -6.15 12.76
CA HIS A 90 -0.09 -5.19 13.03
C HIS A 90 1.27 -5.65 12.47
N ARG A 91 1.23 -6.34 11.34
CA ARG A 91 2.38 -6.78 10.57
C ARG A 91 2.24 -6.16 9.18
N ALA A 92 3.25 -5.43 8.74
CA ALA A 92 3.23 -4.73 7.45
C ALA A 92 2.82 -5.62 6.26
N MET A 93 3.29 -6.88 6.23
CA MET A 93 2.95 -7.82 5.17
C MET A 93 1.48 -8.29 5.18
N ASP A 94 0.86 -8.36 6.36
CA ASP A 94 -0.55 -8.72 6.46
C ASP A 94 -1.43 -7.50 6.15
N ASP A 95 -1.03 -6.32 6.64
CA ASP A 95 -1.71 -5.06 6.36
C ASP A 95 -1.72 -4.74 4.85
N ILE A 96 -0.63 -5.01 4.10
CA ILE A 96 -0.61 -4.81 2.64
C ILE A 96 -1.51 -5.83 1.91
N ARG A 97 -1.57 -7.09 2.35
CA ARG A 97 -2.48 -8.09 1.78
C ARG A 97 -3.93 -7.71 2.01
N GLU A 98 -4.27 -7.20 3.19
CA GLU A 98 -5.59 -6.67 3.48
C GLU A 98 -5.93 -5.46 2.61
N SER A 99 -4.97 -4.54 2.42
CA SER A 99 -5.14 -3.36 1.56
C SER A 99 -5.43 -3.75 0.10
N ILE A 100 -4.74 -4.78 -0.41
CA ILE A 100 -4.99 -5.33 -1.76
C ILE A 100 -6.39 -5.95 -1.85
N LYS A 101 -6.79 -6.76 -0.86
CA LYS A 101 -8.14 -7.38 -0.81
C LYS A 101 -9.24 -6.31 -0.75
N GLU A 102 -9.04 -5.25 0.03
CA GLU A 102 -9.97 -4.13 0.12
C GLU A 102 -10.11 -3.43 -1.25
N LEU A 103 -9.01 -3.17 -1.95
CA LEU A 103 -9.03 -2.55 -3.28
C LEU A 103 -9.68 -3.46 -4.33
N GLN A 104 -9.43 -4.76 -4.28
CA GLN A 104 -10.08 -5.76 -5.14
C GLN A 104 -11.61 -5.72 -4.95
N TYR A 105 -12.07 -5.70 -3.70
CA TYR A 105 -13.49 -5.57 -3.39
C TYR A 105 -14.09 -4.29 -3.98
N TYR A 106 -13.44 -3.14 -3.82
CA TYR A 106 -13.95 -1.89 -4.42
C TYR A 106 -14.00 -1.95 -5.93
N LYS A 107 -12.95 -2.48 -6.57
CA LYS A 107 -12.89 -2.65 -8.03
C LYS A 107 -14.07 -3.47 -8.57
N GLU A 108 -14.53 -4.47 -7.83
CA GLU A 108 -15.63 -5.36 -8.25
C GLU A 108 -17.02 -4.78 -7.98
N ASN A 109 -17.17 -3.96 -6.94
CA ASN A 109 -18.49 -3.57 -6.43
C ASN A 109 -18.88 -2.11 -6.72
N ILE A 110 -17.93 -1.18 -6.86
CA ILE A 110 -18.23 0.25 -7.02
C ILE A 110 -17.65 0.88 -8.29
N PHE A 111 -16.76 0.18 -9.00
CA PHE A 111 -16.30 0.59 -10.33
C PHE A 111 -17.09 -0.09 -11.43
N LYS A 112 -17.22 0.57 -12.59
CA LYS A 112 -17.90 -0.01 -13.75
C LYS A 112 -17.18 -1.29 -14.19
N SER A 113 -17.94 -2.36 -14.36
CA SER A 113 -17.42 -3.62 -14.91
C SER A 113 -16.90 -3.41 -16.33
N ARG A 114 -15.74 -4.00 -16.63
CA ARG A 114 -15.15 -4.02 -17.97
C ARG A 114 -15.97 -4.81 -19.00
N LYS A 115 -16.98 -5.58 -18.58
CA LYS A 115 -17.85 -6.36 -19.48
C LYS A 115 -18.94 -5.56 -20.19
N SER A 116 -18.94 -4.23 -20.08
CA SER A 116 -19.85 -3.38 -20.85
C SER A 116 -19.14 -2.87 -22.11
N LYS A 117 -19.11 -3.73 -23.13
CA LYS A 117 -19.09 -3.41 -24.56
C LYS A 117 -19.40 -4.67 -25.36
#